data_AF-A0AAD3HHI8-F1
#
_entry.id   AF-A0AAD3HHI8-F1
#
_cell.length_a   1.000
_cell.length_b   1.000
_cell.length_c   1.000
_cell.angle_alpha   90.00
_cell.angle_beta   90.00
_cell.angle_gamma   90.00
#
_symmetry.space_group_name_H-M   'P 1'
#
loop_
_entity.id
_entity.type
_entity.pdbx_description
1 polymer ?
#
loop_
_entity_poly.entity_id
_entity_poly.type
_entity_poly.pdbx_seq_one_letter_code
_entity_poly.pdbx_strand_id
1 'polypeptide(L)'
;TGEVGYLDRDPEADPSAAPPPAATTSPLSLQLAGIRHIVLYSSLDGSGRGLFALTLPAAERGVLVVLQPSSAAAREVTPALLERLWREARAAAAAEGGPAEPERLSWEVSYERDALDAGRTLQRALLAYRSSVRYPSLVVVQGPVPSARLQRDLSVLQHFPALDMPCHADDSRYPPLQWQQRAARRALHRCAGAGLWLAERAAMCRYAHAPLANLELDPSA
;
A
#
# COMPACT_ATOMS: atom_id res chain seq x y z
N THR A 1 -30.17 29.51 -62.83
CA THR A 1 -31.47 28.89 -62.51
C THR A 1 -31.20 27.40 -62.38
N GLY A 2 -30.84 26.88 -61.21
CA GLY A 2 -31.76 26.40 -60.16
C GLY A 2 -32.50 25.17 -60.70
N GLU A 3 -32.26 23.93 -60.27
CA GLU A 3 -32.44 23.38 -58.92
C GLU A 3 -31.63 22.08 -58.68
N VAL A 4 -31.43 21.84 -57.38
CA VAL A 4 -30.80 20.71 -56.69
C VAL A 4 -31.67 19.44 -56.69
N GLY A 5 -31.04 18.27 -56.79
CA GLY A 5 -31.66 16.95 -56.61
C GLY A 5 -30.72 15.99 -55.90
N TYR A 6 -31.06 15.66 -54.67
CA TYR A 6 -30.37 14.83 -53.68
C TYR A 6 -30.35 13.34 -54.07
N LEU A 7 -29.28 12.62 -53.73
CA LEU A 7 -29.29 11.38 -52.91
C LEU A 7 -27.92 10.69 -52.93
N ASP A 8 -27.20 10.89 -51.82
CA ASP A 8 -26.12 10.03 -51.34
C ASP A 8 -26.58 8.57 -51.25
N ARG A 9 -25.67 7.67 -51.62
CA ARG A 9 -25.84 6.22 -51.53
C ARG A 9 -24.78 5.70 -50.58
N ASP A 10 -25.08 5.69 -49.28
CA ASP A 10 -24.28 4.97 -48.30
C ASP A 10 -24.69 3.49 -48.26
N PRO A 11 -23.73 2.54 -48.21
CA PRO A 11 -24.04 1.13 -48.12
C PRO A 11 -24.50 0.72 -46.73
N GLU A 12 -25.58 -0.07 -46.76
CA GLU A 12 -26.28 -0.76 -45.68
C GLU A 12 -25.34 -1.46 -44.69
N ALA A 13 -25.36 -1.02 -43.42
CA ALA A 13 -24.65 -1.65 -42.31
C ALA A 13 -25.53 -2.73 -41.66
N ASP A 14 -24.97 -3.93 -41.56
CA ASP A 14 -25.54 -5.15 -41.01
C ASP A 14 -26.03 -4.97 -39.54
N PRO A 15 -27.31 -5.24 -39.20
CA PRO A 15 -27.85 -5.00 -37.86
C PRO A 15 -27.56 -6.11 -36.83
N SER A 16 -26.65 -7.06 -37.10
CA SER A 16 -26.36 -8.18 -36.19
C SER A 16 -24.93 -8.18 -35.64
N ALA A 17 -24.55 -7.12 -34.94
CA ALA A 17 -23.38 -7.15 -34.05
C ALA A 17 -23.78 -6.64 -32.65
N ALA A 18 -24.07 -7.58 -31.76
CA ALA A 18 -24.27 -7.29 -30.34
C ALA A 18 -22.98 -6.68 -29.76
N PRO A 19 -23.05 -5.56 -29.01
CA PRO A 19 -21.88 -5.04 -28.31
C PRO A 19 -21.45 -6.05 -27.24
N PRO A 20 -20.14 -6.22 -26.96
CA PRO A 20 -19.68 -7.07 -25.87
C PRO A 20 -20.28 -6.56 -24.55
N PRO A 21 -20.55 -7.44 -23.56
CA PRO A 21 -21.14 -7.03 -22.31
C PRO A 21 -20.21 -6.02 -21.64
N ALA A 22 -20.69 -4.78 -21.54
CA ALA A 22 -20.06 -3.77 -20.71
C ALA A 22 -19.97 -4.36 -19.31
N ALA A 23 -18.75 -4.69 -18.89
CA ALA A 23 -18.44 -4.93 -17.49
C ALA A 23 -19.06 -3.76 -16.73
N THR A 24 -20.07 -4.06 -15.92
CA THR A 24 -20.87 -3.06 -15.21
C THR A 24 -20.03 -2.57 -14.04
N THR A 25 -18.93 -1.91 -14.36
CA THR A 25 -18.04 -1.23 -13.44
C THR A 25 -18.84 -0.04 -12.94
N SER A 26 -19.47 -0.25 -11.78
CA SER A 26 -20.36 0.72 -11.14
C SER A 26 -19.69 2.11 -11.15
N PRO A 27 -20.38 3.21 -11.52
CA PRO A 27 -19.77 4.53 -11.62
C PRO A 27 -19.13 5.02 -10.29
N LEU A 28 -19.51 4.41 -9.16
CA LEU A 28 -18.88 4.64 -7.85
C LEU A 28 -17.44 4.10 -7.74
N SER A 29 -17.04 3.14 -8.58
CA SER A 29 -15.70 2.55 -8.59
C SER A 29 -14.64 3.44 -9.25
N LEU A 30 -15.07 4.32 -10.17
CA LEU A 30 -14.20 5.26 -10.89
C LEU A 30 -14.02 6.60 -10.18
N GLN A 31 -14.76 6.88 -9.10
CA GLN A 31 -14.76 8.19 -8.44
C GLN A 31 -14.00 8.24 -7.10
N LEU A 32 -13.39 7.12 -6.68
CA LEU A 32 -12.36 7.08 -5.64
C LEU A 32 -11.00 7.43 -6.27
N ALA A 33 -10.80 8.69 -6.65
CA ALA A 33 -9.44 9.18 -6.88
C ALA A 33 -8.61 8.92 -5.61
N GLY A 34 -7.62 8.03 -5.73
CA GLY A 34 -6.97 7.34 -4.62
C GLY A 34 -6.56 8.28 -3.49
N ILE A 35 -7.02 7.97 -2.27
CA ILE A 35 -6.52 8.62 -1.07
C ILE A 35 -5.02 8.38 -1.04
N ARG A 36 -4.25 9.47 -1.16
CA ARG A 36 -2.80 9.40 -1.07
C ARG A 36 -2.44 8.91 0.32
N HIS A 37 -1.80 7.75 0.34
CA HIS A 37 -1.53 7.04 1.56
C HIS A 37 -0.06 6.64 1.61
N ILE A 38 0.42 6.45 2.84
CA ILE A 38 1.71 5.92 3.22
C ILE A 38 1.40 4.64 3.97
N VAL A 39 2.06 3.52 3.67
CA VAL A 39 1.87 2.29 4.44
C VAL A 39 3.09 2.04 5.30
N LEU A 40 2.88 1.91 6.61
CA LEU A 40 3.88 1.49 7.56
C LEU A 40 3.50 0.11 8.09
N TYR A 41 4.14 -0.92 7.56
CA TYR A 41 4.01 -2.28 8.02
C TYR A 41 5.11 -2.62 9.03
N SER A 42 4.77 -3.32 10.10
CA SER A 42 5.70 -3.83 11.10
C SER A 42 5.39 -5.26 11.49
N SER A 43 6.44 -6.04 11.66
CA SER A 43 6.35 -7.41 12.17
C SER A 43 7.58 -7.73 13.02
N LEU A 44 7.36 -8.21 14.24
CA LEU A 44 8.38 -8.36 15.26
C LEU A 44 8.19 -9.71 15.93
N ASP A 45 9.24 -10.54 15.95
CA ASP A 45 9.22 -11.78 16.73
C ASP A 45 9.73 -11.53 18.16
N GLY A 46 9.41 -12.46 19.06
CA GLY A 46 9.84 -12.38 20.46
C GLY A 46 11.34 -12.58 20.69
N SER A 47 12.11 -12.96 19.66
CA SER A 47 13.56 -13.14 19.71
C SER A 47 14.35 -11.88 19.34
N GLY A 48 13.65 -10.78 19.02
CA GLY A 48 14.25 -9.51 18.61
C GLY A 48 14.51 -9.41 17.11
N ARG A 49 14.14 -10.42 16.31
CA ARG A 49 14.16 -10.34 14.85
C ARG A 49 12.87 -9.69 14.38
N GLY A 50 12.95 -8.94 13.29
CA GLY A 50 11.80 -8.19 12.84
C GLY A 50 12.01 -7.54 11.49
N LEU A 51 10.97 -6.90 11.00
CA LEU A 51 10.98 -6.20 9.75
C LEU A 51 9.97 -5.06 9.79
N PHE A 52 10.40 -3.90 9.32
CA PHE A 52 9.55 -2.75 9.03
C PHE A 52 9.58 -2.48 7.54
N ALA A 53 8.43 -2.29 6.93
CA ALA A 53 8.30 -1.86 5.54
C ALA A 53 7.53 -0.54 5.51
N LEU A 54 8.09 0.45 4.84
CA LEU A 54 7.48 1.75 4.60
C LEU A 54 7.35 1.96 3.10
N THR A 55 6.12 2.04 2.59
CA THR A 55 5.89 2.42 1.19
C THR A 55 5.42 3.86 1.12
N LEU A 56 6.02 4.61 0.20
CA LEU A 56 5.71 6.00 -0.09
C LEU A 56 5.33 6.12 -1.58
N PRO A 57 4.11 5.71 -1.96
CA PRO A 57 3.68 5.67 -3.35
C PRO A 57 3.86 7.00 -4.09
N ALA A 58 3.51 8.12 -3.46
CA ALA A 58 3.60 9.45 -4.08
C ALA A 58 5.04 9.94 -4.31
N ALA A 59 6.03 9.32 -3.68
CA ALA A 59 7.44 9.59 -3.93
C ALA A 59 8.14 8.46 -4.70
N GLU A 60 7.40 7.43 -5.13
CA GLU A 60 7.92 6.21 -5.76
C GLU A 60 9.08 5.57 -4.97
N ARG A 61 8.99 5.62 -3.63
CA ARG A 61 10.03 5.13 -2.72
C ARG A 61 9.49 4.06 -1.79
N GLY A 62 10.35 3.09 -1.49
CA GLY A 62 10.11 2.09 -0.47
C GLY A 62 11.33 2.00 0.44
N VAL A 63 11.10 1.85 1.74
CA VAL A 63 12.15 1.64 2.73
C VAL A 63 11.84 0.35 3.47
N LEU A 64 12.81 -0.55 3.52
CA LEU A 64 12.74 -1.78 4.29
C LEU A 64 13.84 -1.78 5.34
N VAL A 65 13.44 -1.95 6.59
CA VAL A 65 14.36 -2.08 7.72
C VAL A 65 14.24 -3.50 8.26
N VAL A 66 15.31 -4.27 8.17
CA VAL A 66 15.40 -5.61 8.76
C VAL A 66 16.01 -5.47 10.15
N LEU A 67 15.29 -5.90 11.18
CA LEU A 67 15.82 -6.01 12.53
C LEU A 67 16.52 -7.35 12.71
N GLN A 68 17.81 -7.28 12.99
CA GLN A 68 18.63 -8.44 13.25
C GLN A 68 19.63 -8.14 14.37
N PRO A 69 19.43 -8.69 15.58
CA PRO A 69 20.34 -8.45 16.71
C PRO A 69 21.77 -8.93 16.44
N SER A 70 21.91 -10.04 15.70
CA SER A 70 23.22 -10.61 15.36
C SER A 70 23.80 -9.98 14.10
N SER A 71 24.97 -9.34 14.22
CA SER A 71 25.71 -8.77 13.09
C SER A 71 26.30 -9.83 12.14
N ALA A 72 26.45 -11.08 12.61
CA ALA A 72 27.02 -12.18 11.84
C ALA A 72 26.01 -12.95 10.99
N ALA A 73 24.70 -12.70 11.18
CA ALA A 73 23.67 -13.39 10.40
C ALA A 73 23.55 -12.82 8.97
N ALA A 74 23.17 -13.69 8.03
CA ALA A 74 23.17 -13.39 6.60
C ALA A 74 22.27 -12.18 6.26
N ARG A 75 22.66 -11.42 5.23
CA ARG A 75 21.85 -10.34 4.65
C ARG A 75 21.27 -10.84 3.33
N GLU A 76 20.04 -11.33 3.37
CA GLU A 76 19.43 -12.00 2.22
C GLU A 76 18.58 -11.04 1.36
N VAL A 77 18.11 -9.94 1.95
CA VAL A 77 17.24 -8.99 1.28
C VAL A 77 18.06 -7.94 0.55
N THR A 78 17.81 -7.81 -0.75
CA THR A 78 18.41 -6.82 -1.64
C THR A 78 17.34 -5.95 -2.30
N PRO A 79 17.66 -4.72 -2.73
CA PRO A 79 16.70 -3.88 -3.46
C PRO A 79 16.10 -4.56 -4.70
N ALA A 80 16.91 -5.28 -5.48
CA ALA A 80 16.45 -6.01 -6.66
C ALA A 80 15.45 -7.13 -6.33
N LEU A 81 15.64 -7.81 -5.18
CA LEU A 81 14.66 -8.76 -4.68
C LEU A 81 13.33 -8.06 -4.35
N LEU A 82 13.38 -6.91 -3.68
CA LEU A 82 12.18 -6.16 -3.31
C LEU A 82 11.43 -5.60 -4.51
N GLU A 83 12.12 -5.14 -5.54
CA GLU A 83 11.47 -4.72 -6.79
C GLU A 83 10.69 -5.87 -7.45
N ARG A 84 11.25 -7.09 -7.42
CA ARG A 84 10.57 -8.29 -7.93
C ARG A 84 9.34 -8.64 -7.08
N LEU A 85 9.51 -8.67 -5.77
CA LEU A 85 8.42 -8.98 -4.84
C LEU A 85 7.32 -7.91 -4.84
N TRP A 86 7.66 -6.63 -5.06
CA TRP A 86 6.69 -5.55 -5.22
C TRP A 86 5.84 -5.73 -6.47
N ARG A 87 6.46 -6.10 -7.59
CA ARG A 87 5.75 -6.39 -8.85
C ARG A 87 4.77 -7.56 -8.70
N GLU A 88 5.15 -8.58 -7.95
CA GLU A 88 4.27 -9.71 -7.61
C GLU A 88 3.10 -9.26 -6.71
N ALA A 89 3.42 -8.54 -5.63
CA ALA A 89 2.44 -8.05 -4.66
C ALA A 89 1.38 -7.12 -5.27
N ARG A 90 1.80 -6.16 -6.12
CA ARG A 90 0.87 -5.25 -6.81
C ARG A 90 -0.01 -5.96 -7.82
N ALA A 91 0.52 -6.99 -8.50
CA ALA A 91 -0.27 -7.77 -9.45
C ALA A 91 -1.36 -8.56 -8.72
N ALA A 92 -1.05 -9.12 -7.54
CA ALA A 92 -2.04 -9.76 -6.68
C ALA A 92 -3.11 -8.76 -6.20
N ALA A 93 -2.70 -7.60 -5.68
CA ALA A 93 -3.64 -6.57 -5.23
C ALA A 93 -4.54 -6.05 -6.38
N ALA A 94 -3.99 -5.90 -7.58
CA ALA A 94 -4.75 -5.51 -8.76
C ALA A 94 -5.76 -6.60 -9.21
N ALA A 95 -5.38 -7.88 -9.10
CA ALA A 95 -6.28 -8.99 -9.39
C ALA A 95 -7.47 -9.06 -8.42
N GLU A 96 -7.28 -8.59 -7.18
CA GLU A 96 -8.34 -8.43 -6.17
C GLU A 96 -9.18 -7.16 -6.36
N GLY A 97 -8.91 -6.34 -7.40
CA GLY A 97 -9.63 -5.11 -7.68
C GLY A 97 -9.16 -3.88 -6.89
N GLY A 98 -7.95 -3.94 -6.33
CA GLY A 98 -7.32 -2.82 -5.63
C GLY A 98 -7.03 -1.61 -6.54
N PRO A 99 -6.82 -0.42 -5.95
CA PRO A 99 -6.41 0.76 -6.70
C PRO A 99 -5.05 0.54 -7.38
N ALA A 100 -4.78 1.34 -8.41
CA ALA A 100 -3.51 1.26 -9.12
C ALA A 100 -2.34 1.73 -8.23
N GLU A 101 -1.54 0.78 -7.76
CA GLU A 101 -0.28 1.04 -7.07
C GLU A 101 0.86 1.33 -8.07
N PRO A 102 1.88 2.14 -7.67
CA PRO A 102 3.01 2.48 -8.53
C PRO A 102 3.69 1.25 -9.14
N GLU A 103 4.07 1.36 -10.42
CA GLU A 103 4.71 0.26 -11.15
C GLU A 103 6.05 -0.15 -10.51
N ARG A 104 6.81 0.84 -10.05
CA ARG A 104 8.11 0.66 -9.42
C ARG A 104 8.22 1.52 -8.16
N LEU A 105 8.86 0.95 -7.14
CA LEU A 105 9.36 1.68 -5.99
C LEU A 105 10.87 1.54 -5.95
N SER A 106 11.57 2.65 -5.71
CA SER A 106 13.01 2.64 -5.43
C SER A 106 13.22 2.20 -3.99
N TRP A 107 13.82 1.02 -3.80
CA TRP A 107 13.94 0.38 -2.49
C TRP A 107 15.26 0.70 -1.79
N GLU A 108 15.17 1.20 -0.56
CA GLU A 108 16.28 1.34 0.37
C GLU A 108 16.20 0.22 1.42
N VAL A 109 17.26 -0.58 1.54
CA VAL A 109 17.32 -1.69 2.51
C VAL A 109 18.35 -1.37 3.59
N SER A 110 17.89 -1.37 4.83
CA SER A 110 18.74 -1.17 6.02
C SER A 110 18.64 -2.38 6.95
N TYR A 111 19.76 -2.69 7.61
CA TYR A 111 19.84 -3.75 8.60
C TYR A 111 20.22 -3.10 9.93
N GLU A 112 19.30 -3.15 10.88
CA GLU A 112 19.43 -2.49 12.17
C GLU A 112 19.41 -3.53 13.29
N ARG A 113 20.08 -3.23 14.41
CA ARG A 113 20.21 -4.18 15.53
C ARG A 113 19.07 -4.07 16.53
N ASP A 114 18.44 -2.90 16.61
CA ASP A 114 17.38 -2.60 17.54
C ASP A 114 16.28 -1.74 16.91
N ALA A 115 15.12 -1.71 17.56
CA ALA A 115 13.96 -0.97 17.09
C ALA A 115 14.15 0.55 17.13
N LEU A 116 15.11 1.07 17.91
CA LEU A 116 15.35 2.50 18.04
C LEU A 116 16.09 3.03 16.82
N ASP A 117 17.13 2.34 16.37
CA ASP A 117 17.84 2.63 15.13
C ASP A 117 16.92 2.45 13.91
N ALA A 118 16.08 1.41 13.91
CA ALA A 118 15.03 1.27 12.90
C ALA A 118 14.06 2.46 12.89
N GLY A 119 13.62 2.91 14.07
CA GLY A 119 12.78 4.09 14.19
C GLY A 119 13.43 5.36 13.64
N ARG A 120 14.71 5.58 13.90
CA ARG A 120 15.48 6.70 13.34
C ARG A 120 15.54 6.67 11.81
N THR A 121 15.75 5.49 11.23
CA THR A 121 15.77 5.30 9.78
C THR A 121 14.39 5.59 9.16
N LEU A 122 13.31 5.07 9.75
CA LEU A 122 11.93 5.38 9.33
C LEU A 122 11.59 6.86 9.47
N GLN A 123 11.97 7.48 10.59
CA GLN A 123 11.73 8.90 10.85
C GLN A 123 12.43 9.78 9.81
N ARG A 124 13.68 9.47 9.45
CA ARG A 124 14.43 10.18 8.41
C ARG A 124 13.74 10.07 7.05
N ALA A 125 13.28 8.88 6.68
CA ALA A 125 12.56 8.65 5.43
C ALA A 125 11.24 9.45 5.36
N LEU A 126 10.47 9.46 6.45
CA LEU A 126 9.21 10.21 6.55
C LEU A 126 9.42 11.73 6.53
N LEU A 127 10.48 12.24 7.17
CA LEU A 127 10.84 13.65 7.12
C LEU A 127 11.26 14.09 5.72
N ALA A 128 12.01 13.24 5.01
CA ALA A 128 12.37 13.49 3.61
C ALA A 128 11.12 13.52 2.72
N TYR A 129 10.20 12.57 2.91
CA TYR A 129 8.93 12.53 2.19
C TYR A 129 8.09 13.79 2.42
N ARG A 130 7.94 14.22 3.67
CA ARG A 130 7.19 15.44 4.02
C ARG A 130 7.76 16.68 3.35
N SER A 131 9.09 16.76 3.24
CA SER A 131 9.77 17.88 2.58
C SER A 131 9.57 17.87 1.07
N SER A 132 9.45 16.69 0.45
CA SER A 132 9.28 16.55 -1.00
C SER A 132 7.83 16.64 -1.47
N VAL A 133 6.87 16.12 -0.70
CA VAL A 133 5.45 16.05 -1.08
C VAL A 133 4.65 17.09 -0.31
N ARG A 134 4.10 18.08 -1.03
CA ARG A 134 3.34 19.20 -0.45
C ARG A 134 1.88 18.92 -0.14
N TYR A 135 1.44 17.68 -0.36
CA TYR A 135 0.05 17.33 -0.26
C TYR A 135 -0.23 16.41 0.94
N PRO A 136 -1.41 16.54 1.59
CA PRO A 136 -1.74 15.74 2.77
C PRO A 136 -1.80 14.26 2.43
N SER A 137 -1.12 13.43 3.23
CA SER A 137 -1.07 11.98 3.05
C SER A 137 -1.58 11.30 4.31
N LEU A 138 -2.35 10.23 4.15
CA LEU A 138 -2.82 9.39 5.26
C LEU A 138 -1.77 8.31 5.55
N VAL A 139 -1.54 7.96 6.81
CA VAL A 139 -0.67 6.81 7.15
C VAL A 139 -1.56 5.63 7.51
N VAL A 140 -1.38 4.50 6.82
CA VAL A 140 -1.95 3.21 7.20
C VAL A 140 -0.87 2.44 7.94
N VAL A 141 -1.11 2.19 9.23
CA VAL A 141 -0.22 1.40 10.08
C VAL A 141 -0.75 -0.02 10.14
N GLN A 142 0.10 -1.00 9.84
CA GLN A 142 -0.24 -2.40 9.98
C GLN A 142 0.83 -3.13 10.78
N GLY A 143 0.46 -3.68 11.93
CA GLY A 143 1.37 -4.49 12.73
C GLY A 143 0.94 -4.60 14.18
N PRO A 144 1.77 -5.23 15.03
CA PRO A 144 1.45 -5.43 16.44
C PRO A 144 1.53 -4.14 17.27
N VAL A 145 2.17 -3.09 16.75
CA VAL A 145 2.30 -1.79 17.43
C VAL A 145 1.28 -0.83 16.82
N PRO A 146 0.32 -0.31 17.61
CA PRO A 146 -0.69 0.61 17.09
C PRO A 146 -0.09 1.97 16.74
N SER A 147 -0.74 2.66 15.82
CA SER A 147 -0.36 3.98 15.30
C SER A 147 -0.16 5.01 16.41
N ALA A 148 -1.03 5.01 17.43
CA ALA A 148 -0.93 5.90 18.58
C ALA A 148 0.39 5.72 19.37
N ARG A 149 0.89 4.49 19.49
CA ARG A 149 2.19 4.22 20.11
C ARG A 149 3.34 4.62 19.17
N LEU A 150 3.25 4.28 17.89
CA LEU A 150 4.25 4.70 16.90
C LEU A 150 4.36 6.22 16.78
N GLN A 151 3.28 6.97 16.96
CA GLN A 151 3.32 8.44 16.97
C GLN A 151 4.11 9.02 18.16
N ARG A 152 4.20 8.29 19.28
CA ARG A 152 5.05 8.69 20.42
C ARG A 152 6.52 8.43 20.13
N ASP A 153 6.81 7.30 19.49
CA ASP A 153 8.19 6.87 19.18
C ASP A 153 8.75 7.58 17.93
N LEU A 154 7.88 7.86 16.95
CA LEU A 154 8.15 8.51 15.68
C LEU A 154 7.34 9.81 15.58
N SER A 155 7.86 10.88 16.18
CA SER A 155 7.15 12.17 16.27
C SER A 155 6.71 12.75 14.92
N VAL A 156 7.38 12.39 13.83
CA VAL A 156 6.99 12.80 12.47
C VAL A 156 5.58 12.30 12.09
N LEU A 157 5.16 11.13 12.60
CA LEU A 157 3.84 10.55 12.32
C LEU A 157 2.69 11.38 12.87
N GLN A 158 2.92 12.23 13.88
CA GLN A 158 1.90 13.12 14.44
C GLN A 158 1.40 14.18 13.43
N HIS A 159 2.15 14.39 12.35
CA HIS A 159 1.78 15.35 11.30
C HIS A 159 0.87 14.74 10.24
N PHE A 160 0.60 13.44 10.31
CA PHE A 160 -0.26 12.74 9.36
C PHE A 160 -1.45 12.12 10.11
N PRO A 161 -2.66 12.16 9.54
CA PRO A 161 -3.73 11.30 10.04
C PRO A 161 -3.29 9.84 9.89
N ALA A 162 -3.54 9.02 10.90
CA ALA A 162 -3.14 7.62 10.91
C ALA A 162 -4.37 6.71 11.08
N LEU A 163 -4.37 5.57 10.39
CA LEU A 163 -5.34 4.49 10.57
C LEU A 163 -4.59 3.22 10.93
N ASP A 164 -5.14 2.46 11.86
CA ASP A 164 -4.65 1.12 12.16
C ASP A 164 -5.39 0.10 11.29
N MET A 165 -4.65 -0.62 10.46
CA MET A 165 -5.13 -1.77 9.71
C MET A 165 -4.89 -3.03 10.53
N PRO A 166 -5.87 -3.95 10.63
CA PRO A 166 -5.70 -5.17 11.40
C PRO A 166 -4.50 -5.98 10.86
N CYS A 167 -3.65 -6.43 11.77
CA CYS A 167 -2.50 -7.27 11.48
C CYS A 167 -2.86 -8.74 11.69
N HIS A 168 -2.17 -9.64 10.99
CA HIS A 168 -2.38 -11.07 11.21
C HIS A 168 -1.33 -11.57 12.20
N ALA A 169 -1.74 -12.34 13.22
CA ALA A 169 -0.81 -12.86 14.22
C ALA A 169 0.31 -13.72 13.62
N ASP A 170 0.04 -14.38 12.49
CA ASP A 170 1.02 -15.19 11.76
C ASP A 170 2.10 -14.36 11.06
N ASP A 171 1.90 -13.04 10.91
CA ASP A 171 2.83 -12.17 10.20
C ASP A 171 4.19 -12.14 10.89
N SER A 172 4.20 -12.21 12.23
CA SER A 172 5.38 -12.25 13.10
C SER A 172 5.93 -13.64 13.41
N ARG A 173 5.37 -14.69 12.80
CA ARG A 173 5.89 -16.06 12.90
C ARG A 173 6.90 -16.33 11.80
N TYR A 174 8.19 -16.31 12.17
CA TYR A 174 9.30 -16.50 11.25
C TYR A 174 9.80 -17.94 11.24
N PRO A 175 10.06 -18.53 10.05
CA PRO A 175 10.74 -19.81 9.97
C PRO A 175 12.19 -19.71 10.50
N PRO A 176 12.84 -20.84 10.82
CA PRO A 176 14.22 -20.83 11.31
C PRO A 176 15.23 -20.37 10.25
N LEU A 177 15.01 -20.70 8.98
CA LEU A 177 15.87 -20.38 7.84
C LEU A 177 15.15 -19.49 6.83
N GLN A 178 15.91 -18.64 6.11
CA GLN A 178 15.40 -17.76 5.04
C GLN A 178 14.20 -16.90 5.45
N TRP A 179 14.13 -16.55 6.73
CA TRP A 179 12.99 -15.84 7.27
C TRP A 179 12.87 -14.43 6.71
N GLN A 180 14.00 -13.78 6.40
CA GLN A 180 14.02 -12.41 5.91
C GLN A 180 13.31 -12.28 4.56
N GLN A 181 13.59 -13.17 3.60
CA GLN A 181 12.94 -13.12 2.28
C GLN A 181 11.44 -13.41 2.38
N ARG A 182 11.05 -14.37 3.23
CA ARG A 182 9.64 -14.72 3.45
C ARG A 182 8.89 -13.58 4.15
N ALA A 183 9.49 -12.96 5.15
CA ALA A 183 8.95 -11.81 5.85
C ALA A 183 8.85 -10.58 4.92
N ALA A 184 9.87 -10.32 4.11
CA ALA A 184 9.86 -9.24 3.14
C ALA A 184 8.76 -9.43 2.08
N ARG A 185 8.62 -10.63 1.51
CA ARG A 185 7.52 -10.93 0.58
C ARG A 185 6.17 -10.65 1.21
N ARG A 186 5.94 -11.18 2.42
CA ARG A 186 4.69 -10.95 3.16
C ARG A 186 4.43 -9.47 3.39
N ALA A 187 5.43 -8.72 3.86
CA ALA A 187 5.34 -7.29 4.08
C ALA A 187 4.93 -6.53 2.82
N LEU A 188 5.51 -6.87 1.66
CA LEU A 188 5.18 -6.21 0.41
C LEU A 188 3.76 -6.55 -0.09
N HIS A 189 3.31 -7.80 0.08
CA HIS A 189 1.91 -8.16 -0.18
C HIS A 189 0.94 -7.36 0.70
N ARG A 190 1.27 -7.21 1.99
CA ARG A 190 0.50 -6.41 2.93
C ARG A 190 0.47 -4.93 2.53
N CYS A 191 1.63 -4.36 2.17
CA CYS A 191 1.73 -2.97 1.71
C CYS A 191 0.95 -2.72 0.42
N ALA A 192 1.03 -3.62 -0.57
CA ALA A 192 0.28 -3.47 -1.82
C ALA A 192 -1.23 -3.65 -1.63
N GLY A 193 -1.65 -4.54 -0.73
CA GLY A 193 -3.07 -4.75 -0.40
C GLY A 193 -3.69 -3.65 0.48
N ALA A 194 -2.87 -2.83 1.14
CA ALA A 194 -3.38 -1.75 2.01
C ALA A 194 -4.20 -0.71 1.23
N GLY A 195 -3.89 -0.47 -0.05
CA GLY A 195 -4.67 0.41 -0.91
C GLY A 195 -6.10 -0.10 -1.13
N LEU A 196 -6.28 -1.41 -1.33
CA LEU A 196 -7.59 -2.05 -1.46
C LEU A 196 -8.38 -1.90 -0.16
N TRP A 197 -7.77 -2.27 0.97
CA TRP A 197 -8.38 -2.12 2.30
C TRP A 197 -8.82 -0.68 2.56
N LEU A 198 -7.98 0.31 2.24
CA LEU A 198 -8.29 1.72 2.41
C LEU A 198 -9.47 2.16 1.52
N ALA A 199 -9.52 1.69 0.28
CA ALA A 199 -10.61 2.01 -0.65
C ALA A 199 -11.95 1.47 -0.15
N GLU A 200 -11.99 0.25 0.38
CA GLU A 200 -13.17 -0.35 1.00
C GLU A 200 -13.65 0.47 2.20
N ARG A 201 -12.73 0.84 3.11
CA ARG A 201 -13.05 1.64 4.30
C ARG A 201 -13.56 3.02 3.92
N ALA A 202 -12.96 3.65 2.91
CA ALA A 202 -13.43 4.92 2.38
C ALA A 202 -14.84 4.82 1.78
N ALA A 203 -15.17 3.70 1.13
CA ALA A 203 -16.53 3.46 0.64
C ALA A 203 -17.55 3.32 1.79
N MET A 204 -17.20 2.57 2.84
CA MET A 204 -18.04 2.43 4.04
C MET A 204 -18.28 3.79 4.73
N CYS A 205 -17.24 4.60 4.93
CA CYS A 205 -17.37 5.94 5.52
C CYS A 205 -18.27 6.87 4.72
N ARG A 206 -18.17 6.85 3.39
CA ARG A 206 -19.05 7.66 2.53
C ARG A 206 -20.52 7.27 2.70
N TYR A 207 -20.80 5.98 2.85
CA TYR A 207 -22.15 5.50 3.12
C TYR A 207 -22.65 5.90 4.51
N ALA A 208 -21.79 5.80 5.53
CA ALA A 208 -22.12 6.13 6.92
C ALA A 208 -22.09 7.64 7.24
N HIS A 209 -21.69 8.49 6.28
CA HIS A 209 -21.41 9.92 6.49
C HIS A 209 -20.46 10.20 7.68
N ALA A 210 -19.53 9.29 7.94
CA ALA A 210 -18.57 9.38 9.03
C ALA A 210 -17.16 9.73 8.49
N PRO A 211 -16.34 10.48 9.24
CA PRO A 211 -14.97 10.74 8.83
C PRO A 211 -14.14 9.45 8.90
N LEU A 212 -13.26 9.26 7.91
CA LEU A 212 -12.42 8.06 7.78
C LEU A 212 -11.57 7.77 9.04
N ALA A 213 -11.14 8.82 9.74
CA ALA A 213 -10.34 8.73 10.95
C ALA A 213 -11.11 8.22 12.19
N ASN A 214 -12.45 8.11 12.11
CA ASN A 214 -13.29 7.63 13.22
C ASN A 214 -13.76 6.17 13.03
N LEU A 215 -13.24 5.45 12.03
CA LEU A 215 -13.46 4.00 11.94
C LEU A 215 -12.66 3.33 13.06
N GLU A 216 -13.25 3.27 14.25
CA GLU A 216 -12.84 2.28 15.24
C GLU A 216 -13.01 0.91 14.59
N LEU A 217 -11.92 0.13 14.53
CA LEU A 217 -12.01 -1.26 14.14
C LEU A 217 -13.03 -1.93 15.06
N ASP A 218 -14.04 -2.53 14.45
CA ASP A 218 -14.98 -3.41 15.12
C ASP A 218 -14.20 -4.39 16.04
N PRO A 219 -14.45 -4.42 17.36
CA PRO A 219 -13.76 -5.31 18.29
C PRO A 219 -14.14 -6.79 18.13
N SER A 220 -14.93 -7.16 17.12
CA SER A 220 -15.45 -8.52 16.91
C SER A 220 -14.71 -9.37 15.86
N ALA A 221 -13.52 -8.99 15.42
CA ALA A 221 -12.69 -9.79 14.50
C ALA A 221 -11.63 -10.67 15.21
#